data_AF-A0A2D3WM83-F1
#
_entry.id   AF-A0A2D3WM83-F1
#
_cell.length_a   1.000
_cell.length_b   1.000
_cell.length_c   1.000
_cell.angle_alpha   90.00
_cell.angle_beta   90.00
_cell.angle_gamma   90.00
#
_symmetry.space_group_name_H-M   'P 1'
#
loop_
_entity.id
_entity.type
_entity.pdbx_description
1 polymer ?
#
loop_
_entity_poly.entity_id
_entity_poly.type
_entity_poly.pdbx_seq_one_letter_code
_entity_poly.pdbx_strand_id
1 'polypeptide(L)'
;FVSFGAHPILEVSLERTMTELMQGRGLENLQEFEVPTFDMSLVSESFNLESHFIDSNGKMGIQFLSAKKSFAFAPWNYSGENTEDEFTYLTGIFAAMGKEIYIRDYNYLGFYSCQMIVPGVSEVYPIDDLIYNNRNRGKAYREVILNFAEYDPETVLDEIEALEDHLNVEKFIGVIFEENFTIGELKAQLHLSLGNVEEAIGYLEFGNSAMGNLIVELLRMEELGLELDDYRQALYDLYSAARVDKAVEILSGEAFLVSTSLHRDYTNMLSMYDRLEVKKAAAF
;
A
#
# COMPACT_ATOMS: atom_id res chain seq x y z
N PHE A 1 -2.84 14.38 17.74
CA PHE A 1 -2.35 14.84 16.42
C PHE A 1 -1.29 15.91 16.57
N VAL A 2 -0.19 15.80 15.84
CA VAL A 2 0.91 16.77 15.79
C VAL A 2 1.22 17.03 14.32
N SER A 3 1.33 18.30 13.96
CA SER A 3 1.74 18.73 12.62
C SER A 3 3.11 19.40 12.69
N PHE A 4 3.92 19.21 11.64
CA PHE A 4 5.24 19.82 11.50
C PHE A 4 5.30 20.59 10.18
N GLY A 5 5.79 21.82 10.22
CA GLY A 5 6.06 22.64 9.05
C GLY A 5 7.43 23.29 9.16
N ALA A 6 8.07 23.49 8.01
CA ALA A 6 9.39 24.09 7.91
C ALA A 6 9.40 25.15 6.79
N HIS A 7 10.05 26.28 7.06
CA HIS A 7 10.38 27.31 6.08
C HIS A 7 11.49 28.23 6.66
N PRO A 8 12.40 28.82 5.85
CA PRO A 8 13.36 29.81 6.35
C PRO A 8 12.70 30.96 7.11
N ILE A 9 11.56 31.45 6.60
CA ILE A 9 10.72 32.47 7.22
C ILE A 9 9.82 31.84 8.29
N LEU A 10 9.91 32.31 9.54
CA LEU A 10 9.20 31.76 10.69
C LEU A 10 7.67 31.79 10.52
N GLU A 11 7.12 32.90 10.06
CA GLU A 11 5.68 33.11 9.88
C GLU A 11 5.11 32.10 8.86
N VAL A 12 5.84 31.87 7.77
CA VAL A 12 5.47 30.88 6.74
C VAL A 12 5.56 29.47 7.30
N SER A 13 6.58 29.17 8.11
CA SER A 13 6.71 27.87 8.78
C SER A 13 5.52 27.57 9.70
N LEU A 14 5.07 28.58 10.46
CA LEU A 14 3.91 28.47 11.35
C LEU A 14 2.61 28.31 10.56
N GLU A 15 2.41 29.13 9.52
CA GLU A 15 1.24 29.02 8.64
C GLU A 15 1.12 27.62 8.06
N ARG A 16 2.20 27.10 7.43
CA ARG A 16 2.24 25.76 6.85
C ARG A 16 1.90 24.68 7.87
N THR A 17 2.42 24.79 9.08
CA THR A 17 2.13 23.85 10.17
C THR A 17 0.63 23.82 10.49
N MET A 18 -0.01 24.99 10.57
CA MET A 18 -1.43 25.11 10.88
C MET A 18 -2.34 24.70 9.71
N THR A 19 -1.96 24.99 8.47
CA THR A 19 -2.74 24.58 7.29
C THR A 19 -2.68 23.08 7.08
N GLU A 20 -1.51 22.46 7.25
CA GLU A 20 -1.35 21.00 7.17
C GLU A 20 -2.19 20.30 8.26
N LEU A 21 -2.30 20.91 9.44
CA LEU A 21 -3.11 20.36 10.53
C LEU A 21 -4.58 20.16 10.13
N MET A 22 -5.10 21.02 9.25
CA MET A 22 -6.51 21.02 8.84
C MET A 22 -6.72 20.48 7.43
N GLN A 23 -5.67 20.12 6.70
CA GLN A 23 -5.76 19.72 5.31
C GLN A 23 -6.58 18.44 5.17
N GLY A 24 -7.68 18.52 4.40
CA GLY A 24 -8.57 17.37 4.15
C GLY A 24 -9.38 16.91 5.37
N ARG A 25 -9.39 17.67 6.49
CA ARG A 25 -10.08 17.29 7.73
C ARG A 25 -11.12 18.34 8.14
N GLY A 26 -12.36 17.88 8.33
CA GLY A 26 -13.37 18.61 9.10
C GLY A 26 -13.15 18.45 10.61
N LEU A 27 -13.78 19.30 11.42
CA LEU A 27 -13.65 19.26 12.88
C LEU A 27 -14.21 17.96 13.49
N GLU A 28 -15.17 17.35 12.80
CA GLU A 28 -15.80 16.08 13.12
C GLU A 28 -14.85 14.88 13.01
N ASN A 29 -13.77 14.99 12.21
CA ASN A 29 -12.83 13.90 11.92
C ASN A 29 -11.56 13.94 12.80
N LEU A 30 -11.62 14.63 13.96
CA LEU A 30 -10.48 14.81 14.86
C LEU A 30 -10.39 13.77 16.00
N GLN A 31 -11.23 12.73 15.98
CA GLN A 31 -11.32 11.76 17.09
C GLN A 31 -10.49 10.48 16.89
N GLU A 32 -9.99 10.21 15.68
CA GLU A 32 -9.37 8.92 15.32
C GLU A 32 -7.84 8.87 15.53
N PHE A 33 -7.28 9.80 16.29
CA PHE A 33 -5.84 9.86 16.48
C PHE A 33 -5.32 8.93 17.57
N GLU A 34 -4.11 8.43 17.36
CA GLU A 34 -3.37 7.67 18.35
C GLU A 34 -3.21 8.42 19.68
N VAL A 35 -3.32 7.66 20.78
CA VAL A 35 -3.16 8.19 22.14
C VAL A 35 -1.68 8.26 22.49
N PRO A 36 -1.18 9.40 23.01
CA PRO A 36 0.20 9.50 23.46
C PRO A 36 0.57 8.46 24.52
N THR A 37 1.83 8.03 24.55
CA THR A 37 2.34 6.99 25.47
C THR A 37 3.61 7.43 26.19
N PHE A 38 3.92 6.83 27.35
CA PHE A 38 5.25 6.95 27.98
C PHE A 38 6.25 5.91 27.45
N ASP A 39 5.77 4.90 26.74
CA ASP A 39 6.60 3.83 26.19
C ASP A 39 7.37 4.34 24.97
N MET A 40 8.63 4.68 25.21
CA MET A 40 9.50 5.21 24.16
C MET A 40 9.97 4.13 23.17
N SER A 41 9.83 2.84 23.51
CA SER A 41 10.18 1.77 22.57
C SER A 41 9.27 1.85 21.34
N LEU A 42 7.95 1.87 21.57
CA LEU A 42 6.92 2.06 20.54
C LEU A 42 7.07 3.38 19.77
N VAL A 43 7.42 4.47 20.46
CA VAL A 43 7.58 5.79 19.80
C VAL A 43 8.78 5.79 18.85
N SER A 44 9.84 5.06 19.18
CA SER A 44 11.10 5.02 18.42
C SER A 44 11.15 3.99 17.30
N GLU A 45 10.14 3.12 17.17
CA GLU A 45 10.07 2.12 16.11
C GLU A 45 9.98 2.78 14.72
N SER A 46 10.64 2.19 13.73
CA SER A 46 10.60 2.69 12.34
C SER A 46 9.17 2.73 11.81
N PHE A 47 8.38 1.69 12.08
CA PHE A 47 6.97 1.61 11.70
C PHE A 47 6.12 2.75 12.26
N ASN A 48 6.46 3.26 13.46
CA ASN A 48 5.79 4.41 14.04
C ASN A 48 6.13 5.71 13.28
N LEU A 49 7.39 5.88 12.88
CA LEU A 49 7.82 7.01 12.05
C LEU A 49 7.20 6.96 10.64
N GLU A 50 7.10 5.76 10.07
CA GLU A 50 6.42 5.52 8.79
C GLU A 50 4.95 5.89 8.88
N SER A 51 4.25 5.50 9.96
CA SER A 51 2.87 5.91 10.22
C SER A 51 2.73 7.44 10.30
N HIS A 52 3.66 8.13 11.00
CA HIS A 52 3.68 9.60 11.01
C HIS A 52 3.80 10.20 9.61
N PHE A 53 4.57 9.58 8.73
CA PHE A 53 4.74 10.04 7.35
C PHE A 53 3.53 9.75 6.46
N ILE A 54 2.90 8.58 6.61
CA ILE A 54 1.81 8.13 5.72
C ILE A 54 0.52 8.91 5.98
N ASP A 55 0.10 9.04 7.24
CA ASP A 55 -1.19 9.64 7.60
C ASP A 55 -1.14 10.52 8.86
N SER A 56 0.07 10.70 9.41
CA SER A 56 0.31 11.48 10.64
C SER A 56 -0.42 10.94 11.87
N ASN A 57 -0.69 9.63 11.88
CA ASN A 57 -1.34 8.92 12.97
C ASN A 57 -0.36 8.06 13.80
N GLY A 58 0.93 8.37 13.80
CA GLY A 58 1.87 7.67 14.68
C GLY A 58 1.67 8.04 16.17
N LYS A 59 2.12 7.15 17.05
CA LYS A 59 2.20 7.39 18.50
C LYS A 59 3.22 8.47 18.82
N MET A 60 2.88 9.28 19.83
CA MET A 60 3.73 10.34 20.36
C MET A 60 4.09 10.07 21.82
N GLY A 61 5.31 10.41 22.21
CA GLY A 61 5.70 10.39 23.62
C GLY A 61 4.98 11.47 24.42
N ILE A 62 4.32 11.11 25.54
CA ILE A 62 3.68 12.08 26.47
C ILE A 62 4.71 13.13 26.95
N GLN A 63 5.98 12.74 27.02
CA GLN A 63 7.11 13.60 27.38
C GLN A 63 7.21 14.85 26.49
N PHE A 64 6.70 14.83 25.26
CA PHE A 64 6.64 16.00 24.36
C PHE A 64 5.85 17.17 24.99
N LEU A 65 4.86 16.87 25.84
CA LEU A 65 4.02 17.85 26.53
C LEU A 65 4.63 18.34 27.85
N SER A 66 5.84 17.90 28.20
CA SER A 66 6.53 18.30 29.43
C SER A 66 6.59 19.82 29.60
N ALA A 67 6.32 20.31 30.81
CA ALA A 67 6.52 21.71 31.19
C ALA A 67 8.02 22.09 31.19
N LYS A 68 8.90 21.13 31.49
CA LYS A 68 10.35 21.30 31.34
C LYS A 68 10.72 21.04 29.87
N LYS A 69 11.09 22.09 29.14
CA LYS A 69 11.51 21.99 27.74
C LYS A 69 12.98 21.58 27.63
N SER A 70 13.28 20.66 26.71
CA SER A 70 14.65 20.21 26.44
C SER A 70 15.48 21.26 25.71
N PHE A 71 14.82 22.17 24.99
CA PHE A 71 15.43 23.27 24.25
C PHE A 71 14.78 24.59 24.65
N ALA A 72 15.57 25.65 24.72
CA ALA A 72 15.04 27.02 24.83
C ALA A 72 14.45 27.45 23.48
N PHE A 73 13.43 28.31 23.52
CA PHE A 73 12.92 28.93 22.30
C PHE A 73 14.03 29.74 21.63
N ALA A 74 14.29 29.45 20.36
CA ALA A 74 15.26 30.16 19.54
C ALA A 74 14.54 30.66 18.29
N PRO A 75 14.19 31.96 18.21
CA PRO A 75 13.74 32.52 16.94
C PRO A 75 14.93 32.48 15.98
N TRP A 76 14.80 31.76 14.87
CA TRP A 76 15.78 31.86 13.79
C TRP A 76 15.42 33.08 12.94
N ASN A 77 16.43 33.90 12.66
CA ASN A 77 16.23 35.10 11.84
C ASN A 77 16.89 34.86 10.48
N TYR A 78 16.06 34.51 9.51
CA TYR A 78 16.44 34.52 8.10
C TYR A 78 16.11 35.90 7.52
N SER A 79 17.06 36.54 6.86
CA SER A 79 16.93 37.92 6.36
C SER A 79 17.32 38.07 4.89
N GLY A 80 17.28 36.99 4.11
CA GLY A 80 17.50 37.08 2.67
C GLY A 80 16.31 37.72 1.96
N GLU A 81 16.54 38.20 0.74
CA GLU A 81 15.55 38.99 -0.01
C GLU A 81 14.86 38.19 -1.11
N ASN A 82 15.47 37.08 -1.54
CA ASN A 82 15.02 36.29 -2.67
C ASN A 82 15.25 34.79 -2.45
N THR A 83 14.73 33.96 -3.36
CA THR A 83 14.80 32.50 -3.27
C THR A 83 16.22 31.94 -3.42
N GLU A 84 17.16 32.67 -4.04
CA GLU A 84 18.57 32.28 -4.11
C GLU A 84 19.25 32.39 -2.73
N ASP A 85 18.91 33.43 -1.97
CA ASP A 85 19.35 33.58 -0.58
C ASP A 85 18.76 32.46 0.30
N GLU A 86 17.48 32.09 0.10
CA GLU A 86 16.82 31.00 0.83
C GLU A 86 17.52 29.66 0.55
N PHE A 87 17.79 29.38 -0.72
CA PHE A 87 18.51 28.18 -1.13
C PHE A 87 19.92 28.13 -0.54
N THR A 88 20.66 29.24 -0.58
CA THR A 88 22.01 29.35 0.00
C THR A 88 21.98 29.13 1.51
N TYR A 89 21.00 29.70 2.20
CA TYR A 89 20.81 29.52 3.65
C TYR A 89 20.57 28.05 4.01
N LEU A 90 19.63 27.39 3.32
CA LEU A 90 19.26 25.99 3.59
C LEU A 90 20.39 25.02 3.23
N THR A 91 21.03 25.20 2.07
CA THR A 91 22.17 24.36 1.67
C THR A 91 23.38 24.56 2.60
N GLY A 92 23.56 25.76 3.15
CA GLY A 92 24.54 26.04 4.20
C GLY A 92 24.33 25.22 5.48
N ILE A 93 23.08 24.92 5.86
CA ILE A 93 22.76 24.05 7.01
C ILE A 93 23.28 22.63 6.74
N PHE A 94 22.97 22.07 5.57
CA PHE A 94 23.46 20.73 5.19
C PHE A 94 24.98 20.67 5.08
N ALA A 95 25.61 21.72 4.53
CA ALA A 95 27.07 21.82 4.48
C ALA A 95 27.69 21.82 5.89
N ALA A 96 27.11 22.57 6.83
CA ALA A 96 27.54 22.57 8.24
C ALA A 96 27.33 21.22 8.94
N MET A 97 26.34 20.44 8.50
CA MET A 97 26.11 19.05 8.94
C MET A 97 27.06 18.04 8.27
N GLY A 98 27.87 18.45 7.29
CA GLY A 98 28.71 17.54 6.50
C GLY A 98 27.90 16.61 5.60
N LYS A 99 26.72 17.06 5.13
CA LYS A 99 25.80 16.28 4.30
C LYS A 99 25.84 16.77 2.85
N GLU A 100 25.92 15.82 1.92
CA GLU A 100 25.78 16.09 0.49
C GLU A 100 24.29 16.12 0.09
N ILE A 101 23.99 16.97 -0.88
CA ILE A 101 22.64 17.13 -1.44
C ILE A 101 22.68 16.70 -2.91
N TYR A 102 21.79 15.79 -3.28
CA TYR A 102 21.58 15.34 -4.64
C TYR A 102 20.28 15.95 -5.14
N ILE A 103 20.35 16.77 -6.20
CA ILE A 103 19.19 17.44 -6.78
C ILE A 103 19.02 16.98 -8.22
N ARG A 104 17.79 16.61 -8.56
CA ARG A 104 17.38 16.36 -9.94
C ARG A 104 16.26 17.31 -10.34
N ASP A 105 16.53 18.12 -11.36
CA ASP A 105 15.58 19.08 -11.88
C ASP A 105 14.72 18.49 -13.01
N TYR A 106 13.47 18.94 -13.06
CA TYR A 106 12.49 18.57 -14.07
C TYR A 106 11.79 19.82 -14.60
N ASN A 107 11.80 20.00 -15.92
CA ASN A 107 11.22 21.17 -16.61
C ASN A 107 10.36 20.80 -17.83
N TYR A 108 10.19 19.51 -18.11
CA TYR A 108 9.55 19.00 -19.33
C TYR A 108 8.01 19.14 -19.36
N LEU A 109 7.38 19.64 -18.28
CA LEU A 109 5.94 19.91 -18.20
C LEU A 109 5.58 21.41 -18.24
N GLY A 110 6.54 22.28 -18.52
CA GLY A 110 6.31 23.73 -18.61
C GLY A 110 6.25 24.45 -17.25
N PHE A 111 6.57 23.76 -16.16
CA PHE A 111 6.85 24.32 -14.84
C PHE A 111 8.07 23.61 -14.23
N TYR A 112 8.75 24.29 -13.31
CA TYR A 112 9.89 23.73 -12.60
C TYR A 112 9.41 22.81 -11.47
N SER A 113 9.99 21.62 -11.40
CA SER A 113 9.96 20.77 -10.21
C SER A 113 11.32 20.14 -9.99
N CYS A 114 11.59 19.69 -8.78
CA CYS A 114 12.82 18.99 -8.46
C CYS A 114 12.57 17.86 -7.47
N GLN A 115 13.49 16.91 -7.43
CA GLN A 115 13.57 15.90 -6.38
C GLN A 115 14.93 16.03 -5.70
N MET A 116 14.92 16.13 -4.38
CA MET A 116 16.11 16.26 -3.56
C MET A 116 16.30 15.03 -2.69
N ILE A 117 17.54 14.55 -2.57
CA ILE A 117 17.94 13.45 -1.69
C ILE A 117 19.13 13.92 -0.86
N VAL A 118 19.03 13.75 0.47
CA VAL A 118 20.09 14.06 1.43
C VAL A 118 20.33 12.84 2.32
N PRO A 119 21.34 12.01 2.01
CA PRO A 119 21.58 10.77 2.74
C PRO A 119 21.82 10.95 4.25
N GLY A 120 21.10 10.17 5.05
CA GLY A 120 21.00 10.22 6.50
C GLY A 120 20.21 11.41 7.03
N VAL A 121 19.31 11.99 6.23
CA VAL A 121 18.39 13.07 6.63
C VAL A 121 17.03 12.92 5.95
N SER A 122 16.97 12.68 4.64
CA SER A 122 15.72 12.69 3.87
C SER A 122 15.05 11.31 3.74
N GLU A 123 15.63 10.26 4.32
CA GLU A 123 15.06 8.91 4.31
C GLU A 123 13.78 8.83 5.13
N VAL A 124 12.75 8.23 4.54
CA VAL A 124 11.50 7.88 5.24
C VAL A 124 11.57 6.46 5.79
N TYR A 125 12.16 5.55 5.01
CA TYR A 125 12.25 4.12 5.31
C TYR A 125 13.70 3.75 5.66
N PRO A 126 13.92 2.76 6.54
CA PRO A 126 15.25 2.26 6.85
C PRO A 126 15.89 1.59 5.62
N ILE A 127 17.23 1.64 5.54
CA ILE A 127 17.96 1.06 4.41
C ILE A 127 17.76 -0.46 4.27
N ASP A 128 17.52 -1.13 5.40
CA ASP A 128 17.28 -2.57 5.46
C ASP A 128 16.02 -3.00 4.70
N ASP A 129 15.07 -2.08 4.47
CA ASP A 129 13.88 -2.33 3.65
C ASP A 129 14.23 -2.66 2.19
N LEU A 130 15.42 -2.28 1.71
CA LEU A 130 15.91 -2.70 0.40
C LEU A 130 16.09 -4.23 0.30
N ILE A 131 16.26 -4.91 1.44
CA ILE A 131 16.41 -6.36 1.54
C ILE A 131 15.09 -6.99 1.99
N TYR A 132 14.54 -6.53 3.11
CA TYR A 132 13.42 -7.21 3.77
C TYR A 132 12.05 -6.81 3.23
N ASN A 133 11.86 -5.53 2.92
CA ASN A 133 10.57 -4.94 2.52
C ASN A 133 10.59 -4.40 1.07
N ASN A 134 11.40 -5.02 0.20
CA ASN A 134 11.60 -4.53 -1.15
C ASN A 134 10.38 -4.81 -2.03
N ARG A 135 9.67 -3.74 -2.41
CA ARG A 135 8.47 -3.80 -3.26
C ARG A 135 8.72 -4.37 -4.66
N ASN A 136 9.98 -4.48 -5.10
CA ASN A 136 10.30 -5.12 -6.39
C ASN A 136 10.29 -6.65 -6.33
N ARG A 137 10.21 -7.28 -5.15
CA ARG A 137 10.17 -8.76 -5.03
C ARG A 137 9.01 -9.36 -5.85
N GLY A 138 7.86 -8.71 -5.87
CA GLY A 138 6.70 -9.15 -6.67
C GLY A 138 6.92 -9.13 -8.19
N LYS A 139 7.97 -8.46 -8.69
CA LYS A 139 8.26 -8.44 -10.14
C LYS A 139 8.57 -9.83 -10.67
N ALA A 140 9.21 -10.70 -9.89
CA ALA A 140 9.53 -12.06 -10.30
C ALA A 140 8.27 -12.91 -10.53
N TYR A 141 7.22 -12.65 -9.74
CA TYR A 141 5.97 -13.43 -9.76
C TYR A 141 4.89 -12.84 -10.68
N ARG A 142 5.09 -11.61 -11.18
CA ARG A 142 4.04 -10.89 -11.93
C ARG A 142 3.55 -11.65 -13.14
N GLU A 143 4.46 -12.26 -13.90
CA GLU A 143 4.11 -12.96 -15.14
C GLU A 143 3.30 -14.23 -14.83
N VAL A 144 3.83 -15.11 -13.97
CA VAL A 144 3.17 -16.37 -13.61
C VAL A 144 1.79 -16.13 -12.95
N ILE A 145 1.66 -15.09 -12.12
CA ILE A 145 0.38 -14.74 -11.49
C ILE A 145 -0.64 -14.19 -12.50
N LEU A 146 -0.22 -13.29 -13.41
CA LEU A 146 -1.15 -12.70 -14.39
C LEU A 146 -1.64 -13.72 -15.41
N ASN A 147 -0.81 -14.71 -15.72
CA ASN A 147 -1.05 -15.72 -16.74
C ASN A 147 -1.27 -17.12 -16.14
N PHE A 148 -1.66 -17.24 -14.86
CA PHE A 148 -1.70 -18.54 -14.16
C PHE A 148 -2.50 -19.62 -14.91
N ALA A 149 -3.56 -19.23 -15.61
CA ALA A 149 -4.42 -20.14 -16.39
C ALA A 149 -3.74 -20.69 -17.67
N GLU A 150 -2.63 -20.11 -18.10
CA GLU A 150 -1.83 -20.59 -19.24
C GLU A 150 -0.74 -21.60 -18.82
N TYR A 151 -0.50 -21.74 -17.51
CA TYR A 151 0.48 -22.64 -16.93
C TYR A 151 -0.16 -23.90 -16.36
N ASP A 152 0.68 -24.92 -16.16
CA ASP A 152 0.30 -26.07 -15.35
C ASP A 152 0.11 -25.65 -13.87
N PRO A 153 -1.01 -26.00 -13.21
CA PRO A 153 -1.29 -25.52 -11.87
C PRO A 153 -0.25 -25.93 -10.81
N GLU A 154 0.38 -27.10 -10.93
CA GLU A 154 1.44 -27.53 -10.00
C GLU A 154 2.67 -26.62 -10.14
N THR A 155 3.03 -26.27 -11.37
CA THR A 155 4.14 -25.34 -11.63
C THR A 155 3.89 -23.96 -11.02
N VAL A 156 2.66 -23.44 -11.12
CA VAL A 156 2.32 -22.15 -10.51
C VAL A 156 2.39 -22.22 -8.98
N LEU A 157 1.86 -23.29 -8.39
CA LEU A 157 1.92 -23.52 -6.94
C LEU A 157 3.36 -23.55 -6.44
N ASP A 158 4.25 -24.31 -7.10
CA ASP A 158 5.67 -24.41 -6.73
C ASP A 158 6.37 -23.04 -6.72
N GLU A 159 6.05 -22.18 -7.69
CA GLU A 159 6.62 -20.83 -7.77
C GLU A 159 6.12 -19.92 -6.62
N ILE A 160 4.83 -19.99 -6.26
CA ILE A 160 4.21 -19.10 -5.26
C ILE A 160 4.19 -19.68 -3.84
N GLU A 161 4.65 -20.91 -3.62
CA GLU A 161 4.52 -21.62 -2.35
C GLU A 161 5.08 -20.84 -1.16
N ALA A 162 6.27 -20.25 -1.33
CA ALA A 162 6.96 -19.49 -0.29
C ALA A 162 6.33 -18.11 -0.01
N LEU A 163 5.31 -17.69 -0.77
CA LEU A 163 4.60 -16.44 -0.55
C LEU A 163 3.54 -16.59 0.55
N GLU A 164 3.41 -15.54 1.36
CA GLU A 164 2.42 -15.50 2.43
C GLU A 164 1.00 -15.36 1.88
N ASP A 165 0.06 -16.15 2.41
CA ASP A 165 -1.28 -16.31 1.83
C ASP A 165 -2.14 -15.03 1.91
N HIS A 166 -1.88 -14.18 2.90
CA HIS A 166 -2.64 -12.94 3.10
C HIS A 166 -2.13 -11.77 2.23
N LEU A 167 -1.08 -11.98 1.42
CA LEU A 167 -0.55 -10.94 0.55
C LEU A 167 -1.61 -10.52 -0.48
N ASN A 168 -1.86 -9.20 -0.51
CA ASN A 168 -2.70 -8.56 -1.51
C ASN A 168 -1.96 -8.55 -2.86
N VAL A 169 -2.53 -9.20 -3.88
CA VAL A 169 -1.84 -9.41 -5.15
C VAL A 169 -1.65 -8.10 -5.92
N GLU A 170 -2.65 -7.22 -5.99
CA GLU A 170 -2.51 -5.89 -6.63
C GLU A 170 -1.29 -5.11 -6.11
N LYS A 171 -1.16 -5.03 -4.78
CA LYS A 171 -0.04 -4.32 -4.13
C LYS A 171 1.29 -5.05 -4.33
N PHE A 172 1.26 -6.39 -4.30
CA PHE A 172 2.45 -7.20 -4.44
C PHE A 172 3.06 -7.11 -5.83
N ILE A 173 2.26 -7.27 -6.88
CA ILE A 173 2.73 -7.23 -8.27
C ILE A 173 2.50 -5.88 -8.96
N GLY A 174 1.92 -4.87 -8.30
CA GLY A 174 1.79 -3.52 -8.85
C GLY A 174 0.86 -3.42 -10.06
N VAL A 175 -0.35 -3.97 -9.94
CA VAL A 175 -1.44 -3.86 -10.94
C VAL A 175 -2.73 -3.42 -10.26
N ILE A 176 -3.77 -3.13 -11.04
CA ILE A 176 -5.12 -2.84 -10.53
C ILE A 176 -6.07 -3.81 -11.24
N PHE A 177 -6.70 -4.70 -10.49
CA PHE A 177 -7.68 -5.68 -10.97
C PHE A 177 -9.10 -5.16 -10.81
N GLU A 178 -10.03 -5.70 -11.60
CA GLU A 178 -11.46 -5.46 -11.38
C GLU A 178 -11.93 -6.03 -10.04
N GLU A 179 -11.44 -7.23 -9.70
CA GLU A 179 -11.65 -7.89 -8.42
C GLU A 179 -10.28 -8.33 -7.88
N ASN A 180 -9.81 -7.64 -6.84
CA ASN A 180 -8.55 -8.01 -6.19
C ASN A 180 -8.70 -9.31 -5.38
N PHE A 181 -7.62 -10.07 -5.29
CA PHE A 181 -7.53 -11.33 -4.55
C PHE A 181 -6.24 -11.43 -3.74
N THR A 182 -6.15 -12.44 -2.87
CA THR A 182 -4.91 -12.76 -2.13
C THR A 182 -4.14 -13.92 -2.74
N ILE A 183 -2.88 -14.10 -2.33
CA ILE A 183 -2.10 -15.28 -2.72
C ILE A 183 -2.80 -16.58 -2.26
N GLY A 184 -3.41 -16.59 -1.08
CA GLY A 184 -4.17 -17.75 -0.58
C GLY A 184 -5.36 -18.10 -1.47
N GLU A 185 -6.09 -17.10 -1.98
CA GLU A 185 -7.19 -17.34 -2.93
C GLU A 185 -6.68 -17.89 -4.27
N LEU A 186 -5.51 -17.45 -4.74
CA LEU A 186 -4.86 -18.04 -5.91
C LEU A 186 -4.41 -19.48 -5.66
N LYS A 187 -3.79 -19.77 -4.51
CA LYS A 187 -3.42 -21.14 -4.13
C LYS A 187 -4.66 -22.04 -4.05
N ALA A 188 -5.75 -21.57 -3.44
CA ALA A 188 -7.03 -22.28 -3.41
C ALA A 188 -7.56 -22.57 -4.83
N GLN A 189 -7.52 -21.60 -5.74
CA GLN A 189 -7.89 -21.80 -7.15
C GLN A 189 -7.08 -22.94 -7.80
N LEU A 190 -5.76 -22.94 -7.59
CA LEU A 190 -4.88 -23.94 -8.19
C LEU A 190 -5.15 -25.34 -7.60
N HIS A 191 -5.35 -25.44 -6.28
CA HIS A 191 -5.71 -26.70 -5.63
C HIS A 191 -7.07 -27.24 -6.08
N LEU A 192 -8.09 -26.38 -6.25
CA LEU A 192 -9.38 -26.77 -6.83
C LEU A 192 -9.20 -27.35 -8.25
N SER A 193 -8.33 -26.73 -9.06
CA SER A 193 -8.05 -27.17 -10.43
C SER A 193 -7.35 -28.53 -10.49
N LEU A 194 -6.60 -28.90 -9.42
CA LEU A 194 -5.93 -30.18 -9.26
C LEU A 194 -6.81 -31.26 -8.59
N GLY A 195 -7.99 -30.89 -8.07
CA GLY A 195 -8.83 -31.77 -7.26
C GLY A 195 -8.34 -31.97 -5.82
N ASN A 196 -7.42 -31.12 -5.35
CA ASN A 196 -6.87 -31.14 -3.99
C ASN A 196 -7.81 -30.39 -3.05
N VAL A 197 -8.96 -31.00 -2.75
CA VAL A 197 -10.09 -30.37 -2.04
C VAL A 197 -9.73 -29.96 -0.61
N GLU A 198 -9.01 -30.81 0.13
CA GLU A 198 -8.65 -30.53 1.53
C GLU A 198 -7.74 -29.29 1.64
N GLU A 199 -6.74 -29.18 0.76
CA GLU A 199 -5.85 -28.03 0.70
C GLU A 199 -6.59 -26.75 0.28
N ALA A 200 -7.48 -26.84 -0.72
CA ALA A 200 -8.31 -25.71 -1.13
C ALA A 200 -9.16 -25.17 0.02
N ILE A 201 -9.82 -26.06 0.79
CA ILE A 201 -10.59 -25.68 1.98
C ILE A 201 -9.70 -24.96 2.99
N GLY A 202 -8.50 -25.48 3.26
CA GLY A 202 -7.56 -24.87 4.20
C GLY A 202 -7.22 -23.41 3.86
N TYR A 203 -6.97 -23.10 2.59
CA TYR A 203 -6.71 -21.73 2.16
C TYR A 203 -7.95 -20.84 2.22
N LEU A 204 -9.12 -21.35 1.84
CA LEU A 204 -10.37 -20.57 1.82
C LEU A 204 -10.88 -20.25 3.24
N GLU A 205 -10.72 -21.17 4.19
CA GLU A 205 -11.10 -20.96 5.60
C GLU A 205 -10.19 -19.97 6.32
N PHE A 206 -8.91 -19.91 5.94
CA PHE A 206 -8.00 -18.88 6.43
C PHE A 206 -8.34 -17.51 5.84
N GLY A 207 -8.88 -17.50 4.62
CA GLY A 207 -9.51 -16.34 4.01
C GLY A 207 -10.79 -15.90 4.71
N ASN A 208 -11.34 -14.76 4.29
CA ASN A 208 -12.63 -14.25 4.80
C ASN A 208 -13.54 -13.77 3.66
N SER A 209 -13.36 -14.28 2.44
CA SER A 209 -14.18 -13.89 1.30
C SER A 209 -15.52 -14.63 1.29
N ALA A 210 -16.59 -13.90 0.97
CA ALA A 210 -17.93 -14.48 0.91
C ALA A 210 -18.04 -15.62 -0.13
N MET A 211 -17.25 -15.54 -1.21
CA MET A 211 -17.16 -16.60 -2.22
C MET A 211 -16.42 -17.82 -1.68
N GLY A 212 -15.27 -17.63 -1.00
CA GLY A 212 -14.52 -18.73 -0.39
C GLY A 212 -15.35 -19.52 0.62
N ASN A 213 -16.06 -18.82 1.51
CA ASN A 213 -16.95 -19.46 2.48
C ASN A 213 -18.05 -20.28 1.80
N LEU A 214 -18.65 -19.77 0.72
CA LEU A 214 -19.67 -20.50 -0.03
C LEU A 214 -19.11 -21.77 -0.68
N ILE A 215 -17.92 -21.68 -1.28
CA ILE A 215 -17.24 -22.84 -1.88
C ILE A 215 -16.95 -23.90 -0.83
N VAL A 216 -16.45 -23.51 0.35
CA VAL A 216 -16.20 -24.45 1.47
C VAL A 216 -17.49 -25.16 1.88
N GLU A 217 -18.61 -24.46 2.03
CA GLU A 217 -19.88 -25.09 2.39
C GLU A 217 -20.42 -26.02 1.31
N LEU A 218 -20.23 -25.70 0.02
CA LEU A 218 -20.60 -26.58 -1.08
C LEU A 218 -19.75 -27.86 -1.12
N LEU A 219 -18.44 -27.76 -0.88
CA LEU A 219 -17.55 -28.92 -0.79
C LEU A 219 -17.91 -29.82 0.40
N ARG A 220 -18.23 -29.24 1.56
CA ARG A 220 -18.71 -29.98 2.73
C ARG A 220 -20.07 -30.64 2.48
N MET A 221 -20.97 -29.97 1.76
CA MET A 221 -22.26 -30.53 1.36
C MET A 221 -22.06 -31.78 0.49
N GLU A 222 -21.11 -31.74 -0.46
CA GLU A 222 -20.74 -32.88 -1.28
C GLU A 222 -20.14 -34.04 -0.44
N GLU A 223 -19.26 -33.73 0.51
CA GLU A 223 -18.68 -34.72 1.44
C GLU A 223 -19.76 -35.43 2.28
N LEU A 224 -20.80 -34.71 2.67
CA LEU A 224 -21.97 -35.26 3.37
C LEU A 224 -22.90 -36.08 2.46
N GLY A 225 -22.65 -36.12 1.16
CA GLY A 225 -23.50 -36.81 0.17
C GLY A 225 -24.87 -36.16 -0.01
N LEU A 226 -24.96 -34.84 0.17
CA LEU A 226 -26.18 -34.06 0.00
C LEU A 226 -26.30 -33.54 -1.43
N GLU A 227 -27.51 -33.59 -1.98
CA GLU A 227 -27.78 -33.15 -3.36
C GLU A 227 -28.00 -31.64 -3.41
N LEU A 228 -27.28 -30.93 -4.29
CA LEU A 228 -27.38 -29.46 -4.43
C LEU A 228 -28.82 -28.99 -4.66
N ASP A 229 -29.61 -29.72 -5.46
CA ASP A 229 -30.97 -29.33 -5.81
C ASP A 229 -31.92 -29.32 -4.60
N ASP A 230 -31.65 -30.10 -3.55
CA ASP A 230 -32.42 -30.09 -2.31
C ASP A 230 -32.19 -28.80 -1.49
N TYR A 231 -31.03 -28.17 -1.66
CA TYR A 231 -30.60 -26.99 -0.90
C TYR A 231 -30.52 -25.71 -1.74
N ARG A 232 -30.68 -25.80 -3.07
CA ARG A 232 -30.47 -24.69 -4.02
C ARG A 232 -31.24 -23.44 -3.65
N GLN A 233 -32.53 -23.54 -3.34
CA GLN A 233 -33.33 -22.37 -2.97
C GLN A 233 -32.84 -21.73 -1.66
N ALA A 234 -32.47 -22.52 -0.66
CA ALA A 234 -31.94 -22.00 0.61
C ALA A 234 -30.58 -21.31 0.40
N LEU A 235 -29.71 -21.89 -0.44
CA LEU A 235 -28.43 -21.28 -0.81
C LEU A 235 -28.64 -19.97 -1.59
N TYR A 236 -29.61 -19.92 -2.52
CA TYR A 236 -29.96 -18.70 -3.24
C TYR A 236 -30.48 -17.61 -2.29
N ASP A 237 -31.30 -17.97 -1.30
CA ASP A 237 -31.82 -17.02 -0.31
C ASP A 237 -30.71 -16.48 0.60
N LEU A 238 -29.70 -17.30 0.92
CA LEU A 238 -28.57 -16.91 1.78
C LEU A 238 -27.47 -16.12 1.03
N TYR A 239 -27.16 -16.51 -0.21
CA TYR A 239 -25.96 -16.05 -0.93
C TYR A 239 -26.24 -15.35 -2.26
N SER A 240 -27.50 -15.28 -2.70
CA SER A 240 -27.97 -14.89 -4.05
C SER A 240 -27.69 -15.93 -5.14
N ALA A 241 -28.62 -16.04 -6.11
CA ALA A 241 -28.51 -16.95 -7.24
C ALA A 241 -27.20 -16.78 -8.02
N ALA A 242 -26.85 -15.55 -8.38
CA ALA A 242 -25.64 -15.26 -9.15
C ALA A 242 -24.35 -15.74 -8.47
N ARG A 243 -24.28 -15.70 -7.14
CA ARG A 243 -23.09 -16.12 -6.39
C ARG A 243 -23.01 -17.64 -6.27
N VAL A 244 -24.15 -18.29 -6.05
CA VAL A 244 -24.23 -19.77 -5.99
C VAL A 244 -23.94 -20.38 -7.35
N ASP A 245 -24.51 -19.83 -8.43
CA ASP A 245 -24.25 -20.32 -9.79
C ASP A 245 -22.77 -20.18 -10.13
N LYS A 246 -22.13 -19.03 -9.86
CA LYS A 246 -20.68 -18.85 -10.02
C LYS A 246 -19.86 -19.84 -9.18
N ALA A 247 -20.26 -20.13 -7.94
CA ALA A 247 -19.55 -21.10 -7.10
C ALA A 247 -19.63 -22.53 -7.66
N VAL A 248 -20.77 -22.92 -8.24
CA VAL A 248 -20.95 -24.21 -8.92
C VAL A 248 -20.12 -24.28 -10.20
N GLU A 249 -20.07 -23.20 -10.97
CA GLU A 249 -19.19 -23.08 -12.15
C GLU A 249 -17.71 -23.21 -11.76
N ILE A 250 -17.29 -22.65 -10.63
CA ILE A 250 -15.92 -22.80 -10.11
C ILE A 250 -15.63 -24.26 -9.75
N LEU A 251 -16.52 -24.92 -9.02
CA LEU A 251 -16.35 -26.32 -8.59
C LEU A 251 -16.35 -27.31 -9.76
N SER A 252 -17.08 -27.00 -10.84
CA SER A 252 -17.10 -27.80 -12.06
C SER A 252 -15.93 -27.50 -13.02
N GLY A 253 -15.13 -26.48 -12.73
CA GLY A 253 -14.01 -26.04 -13.57
C GLY A 253 -14.42 -25.20 -14.79
N GLU A 254 -15.67 -24.73 -14.84
CA GLU A 254 -16.19 -23.85 -15.90
C GLU A 254 -15.81 -22.37 -15.68
N ALA A 255 -15.50 -21.99 -14.43
CA ALA A 255 -15.07 -20.66 -14.05
C ALA A 255 -13.90 -20.67 -13.06
N PHE A 256 -13.23 -19.53 -12.91
CA PHE A 256 -12.19 -19.33 -11.89
C PHE A 256 -12.73 -18.52 -10.71
N LEU A 257 -12.27 -18.87 -9.51
CA LEU A 257 -12.42 -18.14 -8.26
C LEU A 257 -11.78 -16.75 -8.34
N VAL A 258 -10.57 -16.67 -8.90
CA VAL A 258 -9.82 -15.43 -9.07
C VAL A 258 -9.78 -15.00 -10.53
N SER A 259 -9.72 -13.68 -10.76
CA SER A 259 -9.67 -13.09 -12.09
C SER A 259 -8.48 -12.15 -12.22
N THR A 260 -7.74 -12.26 -13.33
CA THR A 260 -6.62 -11.35 -13.65
C THR A 260 -7.05 -10.19 -14.56
N SER A 261 -8.37 -9.99 -14.75
CA SER A 261 -8.92 -8.85 -15.48
C SER A 261 -8.49 -7.53 -14.85
N LEU A 262 -7.84 -6.68 -15.65
CA LEU A 262 -7.33 -5.40 -15.20
C LEU A 262 -8.45 -4.35 -15.17
N HIS A 263 -8.52 -3.59 -14.07
CA HIS A 263 -9.43 -2.47 -13.96
C HIS A 263 -9.10 -1.38 -14.98
N ARG A 264 -10.12 -0.66 -15.43
CA ARG A 264 -9.97 0.46 -16.37
C ARG A 264 -8.95 1.50 -15.90
N ASP A 265 -8.81 1.69 -14.60
CA ASP A 265 -7.86 2.65 -14.03
C ASP A 265 -6.40 2.27 -14.28
N TYR A 266 -6.09 0.98 -14.41
CA TYR A 266 -4.76 0.55 -14.83
C TYR A 266 -4.44 1.05 -16.25
N THR A 267 -5.37 0.86 -17.18
CA THR A 267 -5.23 1.35 -18.56
C THR A 267 -5.20 2.88 -18.64
N ASN A 268 -6.02 3.56 -17.82
CA ASN A 268 -6.00 5.03 -17.71
C ASN A 268 -4.62 5.51 -17.23
N MET A 269 -4.02 4.81 -16.25
CA MET A 269 -2.68 5.11 -15.76
C MET A 269 -1.64 4.95 -16.86
N LEU A 270 -1.64 3.83 -17.60
CA LEU A 270 -0.72 3.61 -18.71
C LEU A 270 -0.83 4.73 -19.77
N SER A 271 -2.05 5.10 -20.16
CA SER A 271 -2.27 6.21 -21.11
C SER A 271 -1.79 7.57 -20.58
N MET A 272 -1.85 7.80 -19.27
CA MET A 272 -1.23 8.97 -18.65
C MET A 272 0.30 8.94 -18.76
N TYR A 273 0.93 7.80 -18.49
CA TYR A 273 2.38 7.62 -18.61
C TYR A 273 2.85 7.77 -20.06
N ASP A 274 2.13 7.24 -21.05
CA ASP A 274 2.48 7.41 -22.47
C ASP A 274 2.52 8.89 -22.88
N ARG A 275 1.52 9.67 -22.43
CA ARG A 275 1.49 11.13 -22.66
C ARG A 275 2.67 11.83 -21.99
N LEU A 276 3.06 11.37 -20.80
CA LEU A 276 4.21 11.89 -20.06
C LEU A 276 5.52 11.58 -20.77
N GLU A 277 5.70 10.38 -21.31
CA GLU A 277 6.90 9.99 -22.06
C GLU A 277 7.10 10.81 -23.33
N VAL A 278 6.02 11.12 -24.07
CA VAL A 278 6.09 12.04 -25.22
C VAL A 278 6.61 13.41 -24.80
N LYS A 279 6.17 13.94 -23.65
CA LYS A 279 6.64 15.23 -23.12
C LYS A 279 8.10 15.18 -22.68
N LYS A 280 8.52 14.09 -22.02
CA LYS A 280 9.93 13.88 -21.65
C LYS A 280 10.82 13.84 -22.88
N ALA A 281 10.46 13.07 -23.90
CA ALA A 281 11.22 12.94 -25.14
C ALA A 281 11.36 14.27 -25.89
N ALA A 282 10.32 15.12 -25.86
CA ALA A 282 10.35 16.44 -26.50
C ALA A 282 11.21 17.48 -25.76
N ALA A 283 11.61 17.20 -24.52
CA ALA A 283 12.43 18.10 -23.71
C ALA A 283 13.94 17.82 -23.81
N PHE A 284 14.33 16.72 -24.45
CA PHE A 284 15.71 16.38 -24.82
C PHE A 284 15.97 16.73 -26.29
#